data_AF-A0A4P6UUG3-F1
#
_entry.id   AF-A0A4P6UUG3-F1
#
_cell.length_a   1.000
_cell.length_b   1.000
_cell.length_c   1.000
_cell.angle_alpha   90.00
_cell.angle_beta   90.00
_cell.angle_gamma   90.00
#
_symmetry.space_group_name_H-M   'P 1'
#
loop_
_entity.id
_entity.type
_entity.pdbx_description
1 polymer ?
#
loop_
_entity_poly.entity_id
_entity_poly.type
_entity_poly.pdbx_seq_one_letter_code
_entity_poly.pdbx_strand_id
1 'polypeptide(L)' 'MASKALRKDAKIVPERKDEALQILDSLIIQLIVNVLDEKQIIERHILKERLANLVQLSNHDEELKETMHALVNQL' A
#
# COMPACT_ATOMS: atom_id res chain seq x y z
N MET A 1 10.77 5.97 -15.35
CA MET A 1 11.58 5.75 -14.13
C MET A 1 10.90 4.61 -13.37
N ALA A 2 11.56 3.47 -13.21
CA ALA A 2 10.95 2.30 -12.58
C ALA A 2 10.75 2.56 -11.07
N SER A 3 9.51 2.50 -10.60
CA SER A 3 9.20 2.75 -9.19
C SER A 3 9.79 1.65 -8.32
N LYS A 4 10.83 2.00 -7.55
CA LYS A 4 11.48 1.16 -6.53
C LYS A 4 10.70 1.16 -5.20
N ALA A 5 9.44 1.57 -5.19
CA ALA A 5 8.71 1.84 -3.96
C ALA A 5 8.35 0.56 -3.17
N LEU A 6 8.14 -0.57 -3.86
CA LEU A 6 7.71 -1.81 -3.24
C LEU A 6 8.89 -2.58 -2.62
N ARG A 7 8.95 -2.64 -1.28
CA ARG A 7 9.91 -3.50 -0.57
C ARG A 7 9.46 -4.96 -0.68
N LYS A 8 10.17 -5.76 -1.50
CA LYS A 8 9.81 -7.16 -1.78
C LYS A 8 10.13 -8.13 -0.64
N ASP A 9 11.03 -7.75 0.26
CA ASP A 9 11.53 -8.59 1.36
C ASP A 9 10.89 -8.26 2.72
N ALA A 10 9.83 -7.46 2.73
CA ALA A 10 9.17 -6.99 3.94
C ALA A 10 8.48 -8.14 4.72
N LYS A 11 8.54 -8.09 6.06
CA LYS A 11 7.95 -9.09 6.96
C LYS A 11 6.76 -8.51 7.74
N ILE A 12 5.80 -9.36 8.07
CA ILE A 12 4.64 -9.00 8.89
C ILE A 12 5.02 -9.11 10.37
N VAL A 13 4.93 -8.02 11.12
CA VAL A 13 5.04 -8.00 12.58
C VAL A 13 3.65 -8.29 13.17
N PRO A 14 3.45 -9.41 13.92
CA PRO A 14 2.12 -9.83 14.37
C PRO A 14 1.40 -8.80 15.25
N GLU A 15 2.15 -8.09 16.10
CA GLU A 15 1.63 -7.10 17.06
C GLU A 15 1.04 -5.86 16.38
N ARG A 16 1.47 -5.58 15.14
CA ARG A 16 1.08 -4.39 14.36
C ARG A 16 0.12 -4.74 13.22
N LYS A 17 -0.25 -6.01 13.09
CA LYS A 17 -1.03 -6.54 11.97
C LYS A 17 -2.38 -5.84 11.83
N ASP A 18 -3.11 -5.69 12.93
CA ASP A 18 -4.47 -5.14 12.90
C ASP A 18 -4.47 -3.64 12.60
N GLU A 19 -3.49 -2.90 13.14
CA GLU A 19 -3.26 -1.48 12.82
C GLU A 19 -2.86 -1.31 11.35
N ALA A 20 -1.95 -2.15 10.85
CA ALA A 20 -1.53 -2.12 9.45
C ALA A 20 -2.69 -2.44 8.49
N LEU A 21 -3.57 -3.38 8.85
CA LEU A 21 -4.76 -3.70 8.06
C LEU A 21 -5.73 -2.51 7.99
N GLN A 22 -6.01 -1.84 9.11
CA GLN A 22 -6.90 -0.67 9.14
C GLN A 22 -6.38 0.48 8.26
N ILE A 23 -5.07 0.74 8.30
CA ILE A 23 -4.45 1.76 7.47
C ILE A 23 -4.48 1.35 6.00
N LEU A 24 -4.17 0.09 5.70
CA LEU A 24 -4.20 -0.43 4.33
C LEU A 24 -5.61 -0.34 3.73
N ASP A 25 -6.65 -0.69 4.49
CA ASP A 25 -8.05 -0.58 4.06
C ASP A 25 -8.40 0.87 3.72
N SER A 26 -7.97 1.82 4.54
CA SER A 26 -8.18 3.25 4.29
C SER A 26 -7.47 3.73 3.01
N LEU A 27 -6.23 3.29 2.78
CA LEU A 27 -5.48 3.61 1.57
C LEU A 27 -6.08 2.98 0.32
N ILE A 28 -6.57 1.74 0.42
CA ILE A 28 -7.26 1.05 -0.68
C ILE A 28 -8.55 1.81 -1.04
N ILE A 29 -9.34 2.20 -0.04
CA ILE A 29 -10.55 3.00 -0.26
C ILE A 29 -10.20 4.32 -0.94
N GLN A 30 -9.19 5.04 -0.45
CA GLN A 30 -8.76 6.31 -1.05
C GLN A 30 -8.29 6.13 -2.50
N LEU A 31 -7.57 5.04 -2.79
CA LEU A 31 -7.15 4.70 -4.15
C LEU A 31 -8.36 4.40 -5.05
N ILE A 32 -9.33 3.62 -4.57
CA ILE A 32 -10.56 3.33 -5.32
C ILE A 32 -11.35 4.62 -5.59
N VAL A 33 -11.51 5.50 -4.60
CA VAL A 33 -12.19 6.80 -4.77
C VAL A 33 -11.49 7.63 -5.84
N ASN A 34 -10.16 7.78 -5.76
CA ASN A 34 -9.40 8.53 -6.77
C ASN A 34 -9.55 7.92 -8.17
N VAL A 35 -9.57 6.59 -8.28
CA VAL A 35 -9.74 5.89 -9.56
C VAL A 35 -11.14 6.09 -10.14
N LEU A 36 -12.17 6.03 -9.30
CA LEU A 36 -13.56 6.26 -9.68
C LEU A 36 -13.77 7.71 -10.13
N ASP A 37 -13.20 8.67 -9.40
CA ASP A 37 -13.22 10.10 -9.76
C ASP A 37 -12.51 10.36 -11.09
N GLU A 38 -11.39 9.68 -11.35
CA GLU A 38 -10.63 9.78 -12.60
C GLU A 38 -11.23 8.93 -13.75
N LYS A 39 -12.29 8.13 -13.50
CA LYS A 39 -12.87 7.14 -14.44
C LYS A 39 -11.84 6.22 -15.11
N GLN A 40 -10.76 5.89 -14.42
CA GLN A 40 -9.68 5.07 -14.96
C GLN A 40 -9.93 3.58 -14.71
N ILE A 41 -9.54 2.72 -15.67
CA ILE A 41 -9.38 1.28 -15.43
C ILE A 41 -7.96 1.08 -14.90
N ILE A 42 -7.81 0.69 -13.63
CA ILE A 42 -6.49 0.37 -13.07
C ILE A 42 -6.19 -1.12 -13.24
N GLU A 43 -5.09 -1.42 -13.91
CA GLU A 43 -4.52 -2.76 -13.96
C GLU A 43 -3.91 -3.14 -12.60
N ARG A 44 -4.06 -4.41 -12.19
CA ARG A 44 -3.64 -4.90 -10.86
C ARG A 44 -2.18 -4.62 -10.52
N HIS A 45 -1.28 -4.65 -11.50
CA HIS A 45 0.14 -4.35 -11.29
C HIS A 45 0.38 -2.86 -11.00
N ILE A 46 -0.39 -1.97 -11.62
CA ILE A 46 -0.38 -0.52 -11.38
C ILE A 46 -0.97 -0.21 -9.99
N LEU A 47 -1.98 -0.96 -9.55
CA LEU A 47 -2.59 -0.82 -8.23
C LEU A 47 -1.56 -1.04 -7.10
N LYS A 48 -0.75 -2.11 -7.20
CA LYS A 48 0.31 -2.40 -6.23
C LYS A 48 1.35 -1.29 -6.14
N GLU A 49 1.77 -0.75 -7.28
CA GLU A 49 2.74 0.35 -7.33
C GLU A 49 2.18 1.64 -6.72
N ARG A 50 0.92 1.98 -7.03
CA ARG A 50 0.27 3.17 -6.45
C ARG A 50 0.07 3.04 -4.94
N LEU A 51 -0.36 1.86 -4.45
CA LEU A 51 -0.45 1.59 -3.02
C LEU A 51 0.92 1.71 -2.34
N ALA A 52 1.96 1.12 -2.92
CA ALA A 52 3.32 1.22 -2.38
C ALA A 52 3.81 2.67 -2.29
N ASN A 53 3.48 3.51 -3.28
CA ASN A 53 3.81 4.94 -3.25
C ASN A 53 3.06 5.66 -2.12
N LEU A 54 1.78 5.34 -1.90
CA LEU A 54 1.00 5.91 -0.79
C LEU A 54 1.57 5.49 0.57
N VAL A 55 2.00 4.24 0.72
CA VAL A 55 2.70 3.77 1.94
C VAL A 55 3.95 4.60 2.21
N GLN A 56 4.79 4.86 1.20
CA GLN A 56 6.00 5.66 1.40
C GLN A 56 5.72 7.11 1.80
N LEU A 57 4.69 7.71 1.20
CA LEU A 57 4.27 9.09 1.46
C LEU A 57 3.52 9.26 2.79
N SER A 58 3.01 8.16 3.37
CA SER A 58 2.33 8.19 4.66
C SER A 58 3.28 8.61 5.78
N ASN A 59 2.75 9.29 6.80
CA ASN A 59 3.54 9.80 7.92
C ASN A 59 3.59 8.79 9.08
N HIS A 60 3.79 7.51 8.74
CA HIS A 60 3.93 6.41 9.68
C HIS A 60 5.41 6.05 9.92
N ASP A 61 5.69 5.36 11.03
CA ASP A 61 7.01 4.82 11.32
C ASP A 61 7.43 3.73 10.31
N GLU A 62 8.74 3.49 10.22
CA GLU A 62 9.33 2.58 9.25
C GLU A 62 8.86 1.13 9.39
N GLU A 63 8.60 0.67 10.62
CA GLU A 63 8.15 -0.70 10.90
C GLU A 63 6.71 -0.92 10.41
N LEU A 64 5.85 0.07 10.60
CA LEU A 64 4.48 0.05 10.08
C LEU A 64 4.46 0.10 8.55
N LYS A 65 5.30 0.95 7.95
CA LYS A 65 5.48 1.02 6.48
C LYS A 65 5.96 -0.31 5.89
N GLU A 66 6.88 -0.99 6.58
CA GLU A 66 7.36 -2.30 6.14
C GLU A 66 6.23 -3.33 6.16
N THR A 67 5.45 -3.39 7.24
CA THR A 67 4.30 -4.30 7.34
C THR A 67 3.27 -4.03 6.24
N MET A 68 3.00 -2.76 5.92
CA MET A 68 2.10 -2.38 4.83
C MET A 68 2.63 -2.80 3.45
N HIS A 69 3.94 -2.69 3.19
CA HIS A 69 4.53 -3.21 1.95
C HIS A 69 4.39 -4.73 1.81
N ALA A 70 4.53 -5.48 2.90
CA ALA A 70 4.33 -6.93 2.89
C ALA A 70 2.88 -7.32 2.53
N LEU A 71 1.90 -6.57 3.05
CA LEU A 71 0.48 -6.77 2.72
C LEU A 71 0.18 -6.44 1.25
N VAL A 72 0.75 -5.36 0.71
CA VAL A 72 0.61 -5.02 -0.73
C VAL A 72 1.19 -6.11 -1.64
N ASN A 73 2.25 -6.82 -1.21
CA ASN A 73 2.82 -7.92 -1.99
C ASN A 73 1.86 -9.11 -2.10
N GLN A 74 1.04 -9.37 -1.08
CA GLN A 74 0.08 -10.48 -1.03
C GLN A 74 -1.18 -10.27 -1.88
N LEU A 75 -1.47 -9.02 -2.31
CA LEU A 75 -2.59 -8.67 -3.20
C LEU A 75 -2.40 -9.13 -4.65
#